data_AF-A0AAX3PRA2-F1
#
_entry.id   AF-A0AAX3PRA2-F1
#
_cell.length_a   1.000
_cell.length_b   1.000
_cell.length_c   1.000
_cell.angle_alpha   90.00
_cell.angle_beta   90.00
_cell.angle_gamma   90.00
#
_symmetry.space_group_name_H-M   'P 1'
#
loop_
_entity.id
_entity.type
_entity.pdbx_description
1 polymer ?
#
loop_
_entity_poly.entity_id
_entity_poly.type
_entity_poly.pdbx_seq_one_letter_code
_entity_poly.pdbx_strand_id
1 'polypeptide(L)'
;MLAKTVKIKDGEDFRIINESDFQLGQHELCEGEELSINPLTVDVEVGITPELQAVIDDAKAECEKVVVENEDLKQQLESLKTELLHGEPTDLTGLIPTEQFDAVALDLTNTKEQLATVQGEFIAFKNDVGAMQERISELQLVDYSKLKVDELKDVLKLKGIAFSSDAKKDDLLALLPKE
;
A
#
# COMPACT_ATOMS: atom_id res chain seq x y z
N MET A 1 55.35 15.24 -73.07
CA MET A 1 54.34 14.46 -72.32
C MET A 1 53.69 13.51 -73.31
N LEU A 2 53.60 12.22 -73.01
CA LEU A 2 52.82 11.29 -73.82
C LEU A 2 51.33 11.56 -73.55
N ALA A 3 50.54 11.82 -74.59
CA ALA A 3 49.09 11.93 -74.46
C ALA A 3 48.52 10.55 -74.10
N LYS A 4 47.60 10.50 -73.15
CA LYS A 4 46.87 9.25 -72.84
C LYS A 4 45.85 8.99 -73.93
N THR A 5 45.71 7.73 -74.31
CA THR A 5 44.82 7.29 -75.39
C THR A 5 43.96 6.13 -74.91
N VAL A 6 42.75 6.02 -75.45
CA VAL A 6 41.80 4.94 -75.15
C VAL A 6 41.25 4.33 -76.43
N LYS A 7 40.87 3.05 -76.35
CA LYS A 7 40.19 2.34 -77.46
C LYS A 7 38.68 2.48 -77.34
N ILE A 8 38.07 2.94 -78.42
CA ILE A 8 36.63 3.04 -78.57
C ILE A 8 36.15 2.09 -79.67
N LYS A 9 34.91 1.62 -79.54
CA LYS A 9 34.24 0.81 -80.57
C LYS A 9 33.91 1.68 -81.79
N ASP A 10 34.20 1.17 -82.98
CA ASP A 10 33.90 1.80 -84.28
C ASP A 10 33.32 0.73 -85.23
N GLY A 11 32.04 0.40 -85.03
CA GLY A 11 31.39 -0.72 -85.73
C GLY A 11 31.85 -2.09 -85.20
N GLU A 12 32.36 -2.95 -86.09
CA GLU A 12 32.93 -4.27 -85.72
C GLU A 12 34.41 -4.20 -85.33
N ASP A 13 35.05 -3.03 -85.42
CA ASP A 13 36.47 -2.82 -85.10
C ASP A 13 36.63 -1.74 -84.00
N PHE A 14 37.86 -1.38 -83.68
CA PHE A 14 38.18 -0.34 -82.70
C PHE A 14 39.01 0.80 -83.31
N ARG A 15 38.83 1.99 -82.75
CA ARG A 15 39.67 3.15 -83.02
C ARG A 15 40.33 3.64 -81.74
N ILE A 16 41.59 4.03 -81.83
CA ILE A 16 42.31 4.67 -80.72
C ILE A 16 42.18 6.19 -80.86
N ILE A 17 41.71 6.84 -79.81
CA ILE A 17 41.60 8.29 -79.73
C ILE A 17 42.36 8.81 -78.50
N ASN A 18 42.69 10.10 -78.45
CA ASN A 18 43.17 10.68 -77.21
C ASN A 18 42.05 10.66 -76.17
N GLU A 19 42.41 10.41 -74.92
CA GLU A 19 41.47 10.36 -73.81
C GLU A 19 40.72 11.71 -73.64
N SER A 20 41.39 12.83 -73.93
CA SER A 20 40.80 14.18 -73.93
C SER A 20 39.69 14.37 -74.94
N ASP A 21 39.70 13.57 -76.01
CA ASP A 21 38.76 13.68 -77.13
C ASP A 21 37.56 12.72 -76.94
N PHE A 22 37.53 11.95 -75.84
CA PHE A 22 36.44 11.04 -75.52
C PHE A 22 35.17 11.80 -75.10
N GLN A 23 34.01 11.45 -75.67
CA GLN A 23 32.71 12.05 -75.34
C GLN A 23 31.71 10.96 -74.89
N LEU A 24 31.27 11.07 -73.63
CA LEU A 24 30.28 10.16 -73.05
C LEU A 24 28.95 10.25 -73.82
N GLY A 25 28.43 9.10 -74.27
CA GLY A 25 27.20 9.00 -75.06
C GLY A 25 27.39 9.07 -76.57
N GLN A 26 28.55 9.49 -77.06
CA GLN A 26 28.93 9.39 -78.48
C GLN A 26 29.93 8.27 -78.73
N HIS A 27 30.85 8.05 -77.78
CA HIS A 27 31.83 6.98 -77.85
C HIS A 27 31.53 5.91 -76.81
N GLU A 28 31.76 4.65 -77.18
CA GLU A 28 31.67 3.50 -76.29
C GLU A 28 33.05 2.86 -76.18
N LEU A 29 33.51 2.60 -74.96
CA LEU A 29 34.82 1.97 -74.72
C LEU A 29 34.79 0.49 -75.11
N CYS A 30 35.93 -0.03 -75.57
CA CYS A 30 36.12 -1.46 -75.72
C CYS A 30 36.16 -2.15 -74.34
N GLU A 31 35.83 -3.44 -74.31
CA GLU A 31 35.80 -4.21 -73.06
C GLU A 31 37.18 -4.23 -72.38
N GLY A 32 37.23 -3.84 -71.10
CA GLY A 32 38.46 -3.75 -70.30
C GLY A 32 39.26 -2.45 -70.43
N GLU A 33 38.81 -1.49 -71.25
CA GLU A 33 39.41 -0.14 -71.30
C GLU A 33 38.68 0.81 -70.33
N GLU A 34 39.45 1.67 -69.65
CA GLU A 34 38.94 2.63 -68.67
C GLU A 34 39.55 4.01 -68.94
N LEU A 35 38.74 5.07 -68.74
CA LEU A 35 39.25 6.43 -68.71
C LEU A 35 40.01 6.63 -67.39
N SER A 36 41.07 7.43 -67.39
CA SER A 36 41.63 8.05 -66.19
C SER A 36 40.66 9.14 -65.69
N ILE A 37 39.49 8.71 -65.24
CA ILE A 37 38.53 9.57 -64.56
C ILE A 37 39.15 10.01 -63.23
N ASN A 38 39.46 11.31 -63.14
CA ASN A 38 39.56 11.93 -61.83
C ASN A 38 38.17 11.85 -61.20
N PRO A 39 38.04 11.37 -59.95
CA PRO A 39 36.73 11.22 -59.33
C PRO A 39 36.02 12.59 -59.32
N LEU A 40 34.93 12.69 -60.09
CA LEU A 40 34.05 13.83 -60.05
C LEU A 40 33.15 13.64 -58.83
N THR A 41 33.43 14.35 -57.74
CA THR A 41 32.49 14.44 -56.61
C THR A 41 31.29 15.27 -57.06
N VAL A 42 30.17 14.60 -57.32
CA VAL A 42 28.87 15.26 -57.42
C VAL A 42 28.35 15.39 -55.99
N ASP A 43 28.29 16.62 -55.47
CA ASP A 43 27.51 16.92 -54.27
C ASP A 43 26.03 16.76 -54.62
N VAL A 44 25.47 15.57 -54.33
CA VAL A 44 24.03 15.36 -54.37
C VAL A 44 23.50 15.82 -53.01
N GLU A 45 22.92 17.03 -52.98
CA GLU A 45 22.16 17.49 -51.82
C GLU A 45 20.87 16.64 -51.74
N VAL A 46 20.92 15.56 -50.95
CA VAL A 46 19.74 14.74 -50.65
C VAL A 46 18.87 15.53 -49.66
N GLY A 47 18.07 16.45 -50.17
CA GLY A 47 17.04 17.14 -49.40
C GLY A 47 15.92 16.17 -49.00
N ILE A 48 15.35 16.38 -47.81
CA ILE A 48 14.15 15.69 -47.34
C ILE A 48 12.98 16.10 -48.26
N THR A 49 12.23 15.14 -48.82
CA THR A 49 11.04 15.49 -49.64
C THR A 49 9.98 16.18 -48.78
N PRO A 50 9.08 17.02 -49.35
CA PRO A 50 8.03 17.68 -48.59
C PRO A 50 7.16 16.71 -47.76
N GLU A 51 6.93 15.49 -48.27
CA GLU A 51 6.18 14.45 -47.58
C GLU A 51 6.93 13.89 -46.38
N LEU A 52 8.24 13.65 -46.51
CA LEU A 52 9.07 13.20 -45.41
C LEU A 52 9.22 14.32 -44.35
N GLN A 53 9.26 15.57 -44.77
CA GLN A 53 9.27 16.72 -43.87
C GLN A 53 7.97 16.80 -43.05
N ALA A 54 6.82 16.60 -43.70
CA ALA A 54 5.52 16.56 -43.01
C ALA A 54 5.45 15.44 -41.95
N VAL A 55 5.91 14.24 -42.28
CA VAL A 55 5.97 13.11 -41.32
C VAL A 55 6.90 13.41 -40.15
N ILE A 56 8.03 14.06 -40.41
CA ILE A 56 8.97 14.47 -39.36
C ILE A 56 8.32 15.50 -38.43
N ASP A 57 7.58 16.46 -38.97
CA ASP A 57 6.94 17.50 -38.18
C ASP A 57 5.76 16.95 -37.36
N ASP A 58 4.96 16.04 -37.92
CA ASP A 58 3.93 15.30 -37.19
C ASP A 58 4.52 14.46 -36.04
N ALA A 59 5.62 13.73 -36.30
CA ALA A 59 6.29 12.94 -35.29
C ALA A 59 6.88 13.80 -34.15
N LYS A 60 7.38 15.00 -34.47
CA LYS A 60 7.83 15.96 -33.44
C LYS A 60 6.66 16.45 -32.59
N ALA A 61 5.53 16.78 -33.21
CA ALA A 61 4.33 17.21 -32.50
C ALA A 61 3.82 16.12 -31.54
N GLU A 62 3.85 14.85 -31.96
CA GLU A 62 3.48 13.72 -31.10
C GLU A 62 4.46 13.54 -29.94
N CYS A 63 5.78 13.69 -30.19
CA CYS A 63 6.78 13.65 -29.14
C CYS A 63 6.58 14.78 -28.11
N GLU A 64 6.28 16.01 -28.56
CA GLU A 64 5.94 17.13 -27.68
C GLU A 64 4.72 16.81 -26.81
N LYS A 65 3.66 16.22 -27.40
CA LYS A 65 2.47 15.79 -26.64
C LYS A 65 2.81 14.77 -25.57
N VAL A 66 3.59 13.73 -25.90
CA VAL A 66 3.99 12.69 -24.94
C VAL A 66 4.89 13.26 -23.84
N VAL A 67 5.73 14.26 -24.13
CA VAL A 67 6.51 14.97 -23.11
C VAL A 67 5.61 15.72 -22.13
N VAL A 68 4.58 16.41 -22.64
CA VAL A 68 3.60 17.11 -21.78
C VAL A 68 2.82 16.12 -20.91
N GLU A 69 2.32 15.02 -21.49
CA GLU A 69 1.61 13.96 -20.75
C GLU A 69 2.50 13.33 -19.66
N ASN A 70 3.79 13.10 -19.95
CA ASN A 70 4.71 12.56 -18.96
C ASN A 70 4.98 13.53 -17.80
N GLU A 71 5.11 14.83 -18.07
CA GLU A 71 5.25 15.82 -16.99
C GLU A 71 3.96 15.95 -16.17
N ASP A 72 2.78 15.85 -16.79
CA ASP A 72 1.49 15.81 -16.08
C ASP A 72 1.37 14.57 -15.19
N LEU A 73 1.67 13.38 -15.71
CA LEU A 73 1.67 12.13 -14.92
C LEU A 73 2.64 12.20 -13.73
N LYS A 74 3.81 12.80 -13.93
CA LYS A 74 4.80 13.01 -12.87
C LYS A 74 4.28 13.99 -11.81
N GLN A 75 3.56 15.03 -12.22
CA GLN A 75 2.89 15.94 -11.29
C GLN A 75 1.73 15.26 -10.54
N GLN A 76 0.94 14.41 -11.20
CA GLN A 76 -0.08 13.59 -10.55
C GLN A 76 0.56 12.64 -9.53
N LEU A 77 1.67 11.98 -9.86
CA LEU A 77 2.40 11.10 -8.93
C LEU A 77 2.93 11.85 -7.72
N GLU A 78 3.49 13.04 -7.90
CA GLU A 78 3.91 13.89 -6.76
C GLU A 78 2.70 14.36 -5.94
N SER A 79 1.55 14.65 -6.57
CA SER A 79 0.31 15.01 -5.88
C SER A 79 -0.22 13.83 -5.04
N LEU A 80 -0.35 12.65 -5.62
CA LEU A 80 -0.72 11.42 -4.90
C LEU A 80 0.25 11.13 -3.76
N LYS A 81 1.56 11.30 -4.00
CA LYS A 81 2.59 11.14 -2.98
C LYS A 81 2.44 12.16 -1.84
N THR A 82 2.02 13.38 -2.13
CA THR A 82 1.70 14.36 -1.08
C THR A 82 0.39 14.06 -0.37
N GLU A 83 -0.63 13.56 -1.05
CA GLU A 83 -1.92 13.13 -0.46
C GLU A 83 -1.70 11.92 0.47
N LEU A 84 -0.85 10.99 0.07
CA LEU A 84 -0.38 9.85 0.86
C LEU A 84 0.24 10.29 2.21
N LEU A 85 0.89 11.46 2.22
CA LEU A 85 1.53 12.03 3.41
C LEU A 85 0.57 12.88 4.26
N HIS A 86 -0.58 13.34 3.73
CA HIS A 86 -1.46 14.30 4.40
C HIS A 86 -2.70 13.70 5.10
N GLY A 87 -2.80 12.38 5.25
CA GLY A 87 -3.56 11.81 6.38
C GLY A 87 -5.08 11.69 6.24
N GLU A 88 -5.61 11.40 5.04
CA GLU A 88 -6.88 10.66 4.90
C GLU A 88 -6.69 9.40 4.02
N PRO A 89 -7.30 8.25 4.38
CA PRO A 89 -6.88 6.95 3.85
C PRO A 89 -7.52 6.69 2.49
N THR A 90 -6.71 6.80 1.43
CA THR A 90 -6.96 6.04 0.20
C THR A 90 -6.22 4.71 0.34
N ASP A 91 -6.92 3.59 0.10
CA ASP A 91 -6.41 2.22 0.31
C ASP A 91 -5.07 1.99 -0.39
N LEU A 92 -3.99 2.02 0.40
CA LEU A 92 -2.64 1.69 -0.03
C LEU A 92 -1.95 0.95 1.10
N THR A 93 -2.00 -0.38 1.00
CA THR A 93 -1.41 -1.43 1.84
C THR A 93 0.10 -1.33 2.12
N GLY A 94 0.74 -0.18 1.88
CA GLY A 94 2.11 0.20 2.26
C GLY A 94 2.24 1.43 3.16
N LEU A 95 1.13 1.98 3.68
CA LEU A 95 1.12 3.21 4.50
C LEU A 95 1.01 3.03 6.02
N ILE A 96 0.96 1.79 6.51
CA ILE A 96 0.89 1.55 7.95
C ILE A 96 2.32 1.39 8.46
N PRO A 97 2.82 2.23 9.39
CA PRO A 97 4.13 2.05 9.97
C PRO A 97 4.18 0.66 10.61
N THR A 98 5.16 -0.16 10.24
CA THR A 98 5.39 -1.46 10.89
C THR A 98 5.50 -1.32 12.42
N GLU A 99 5.98 -0.18 12.92
CA GLU A 99 5.98 0.09 14.36
C GLU A 99 4.59 0.19 15.00
N GLN A 100 3.56 0.61 14.24
CA GLN A 100 2.17 0.59 14.75
C GLN A 100 1.65 -0.84 14.88
N PHE A 101 2.08 -1.76 14.02
CA PHE A 101 1.75 -3.18 14.20
C PHE A 101 2.48 -3.79 15.38
N ASP A 102 3.74 -3.41 15.62
CA ASP A 102 4.49 -3.88 16.78
C ASP A 102 3.87 -3.36 18.09
N ALA A 103 3.50 -2.08 18.14
CA ALA A 103 2.80 -1.49 19.28
C ALA A 103 1.42 -2.14 19.51
N VAL A 104 0.65 -2.35 18.45
CA VAL A 104 -0.66 -3.03 18.54
C VAL A 104 -0.50 -4.50 18.92
N ALA A 105 0.55 -5.18 18.45
CA ALA A 105 0.85 -6.55 18.83
C ALA A 105 1.26 -6.66 20.30
N LEU A 106 2.04 -5.69 20.79
CA LEU A 106 2.42 -5.58 22.19
C LEU A 106 1.20 -5.31 23.08
N ASP A 107 0.37 -4.34 22.71
CA ASP A 107 -0.88 -4.03 23.43
C ASP A 107 -1.84 -5.23 23.42
N LEU A 108 -1.96 -5.93 22.29
CA LEU A 108 -2.77 -7.16 22.18
C LEU A 108 -2.25 -8.25 23.11
N THR A 109 -0.94 -8.41 23.20
CA THR A 109 -0.31 -9.39 24.09
C THR A 109 -0.57 -9.04 25.56
N ASN A 110 -0.35 -7.79 25.95
CA ASN A 110 -0.60 -7.31 27.31
C ASN A 110 -2.09 -7.46 27.69
N THR A 111 -2.99 -7.05 26.81
CA THR A 111 -4.45 -7.18 27.03
C THR A 111 -4.84 -8.65 27.22
N LYS A 112 -4.22 -9.57 26.47
CA LYS A 112 -4.47 -11.01 26.61
C LYS A 112 -3.97 -11.57 27.95
N GLU A 113 -2.81 -11.12 28.42
CA GLU A 113 -2.27 -11.50 29.73
C GLU A 113 -3.12 -10.98 30.89
N GLN A 114 -3.57 -9.72 30.82
CA GLN A 114 -4.50 -9.14 31.78
C GLN A 114 -5.83 -9.90 31.80
N LEU A 115 -6.36 -10.22 30.62
CA LEU A 115 -7.60 -11.00 30.52
C LEU A 115 -7.45 -12.39 31.16
N ALA A 116 -6.34 -13.08 30.89
CA ALA A 116 -6.04 -14.38 31.50
C ALA A 116 -5.93 -14.29 33.03
N THR A 117 -5.29 -13.23 33.54
CA THR A 117 -5.18 -12.95 34.98
C THR A 117 -6.55 -12.73 35.61
N VAL A 118 -7.35 -11.81 35.06
CA VAL A 118 -8.70 -11.50 35.55
C VAL A 118 -9.62 -12.71 35.46
N GLN A 119 -9.49 -13.55 34.42
CA GLN A 119 -10.23 -14.81 34.34
C GLN A 119 -9.83 -15.76 35.47
N GLY A 120 -8.54 -15.91 35.75
CA GLY A 120 -8.05 -16.72 36.87
C GLY A 120 -8.56 -16.20 38.22
N GLU A 121 -8.49 -14.89 38.45
CA GLU A 121 -9.02 -14.23 39.64
C GLU A 121 -10.53 -14.38 39.77
N PHE A 122 -11.28 -14.24 38.68
CA PHE A 122 -12.73 -14.43 38.68
C PHE A 122 -13.11 -15.89 38.99
N ILE A 123 -12.35 -16.84 38.45
CA ILE A 123 -12.50 -18.26 38.76
C ILE A 123 -12.19 -18.49 40.24
N ALA A 124 -11.10 -17.94 40.76
CA ALA A 124 -10.75 -18.05 42.18
C ALA A 124 -11.81 -17.41 43.09
N PHE A 125 -12.29 -16.21 42.76
CA PHE A 125 -13.37 -15.52 43.45
C PHE A 125 -14.66 -16.34 43.47
N LYS A 126 -15.03 -16.96 42.34
CA LYS A 126 -16.19 -17.87 42.27
C LYS A 126 -15.98 -19.16 43.02
N ASN A 127 -14.76 -19.70 42.99
CA ASN A 127 -14.43 -21.01 43.55
C ASN A 127 -14.06 -20.97 45.03
N ASP A 128 -13.87 -19.78 45.63
CA ASP A 128 -13.81 -19.64 47.08
C ASP A 128 -15.22 -19.66 47.69
N VAL A 129 -15.94 -20.73 47.36
CA VAL A 129 -17.22 -21.10 47.94
C VAL A 129 -17.07 -21.26 49.45
N GLY A 130 -15.89 -21.67 49.92
CA GLY A 130 -15.54 -21.77 51.34
C GLY A 130 -15.62 -20.43 52.05
N ALA A 131 -14.86 -19.42 51.61
CA ALA A 131 -14.89 -18.09 52.21
C ALA A 131 -16.25 -17.39 52.03
N MET A 132 -16.95 -17.62 50.92
CA MET A 132 -18.32 -17.13 50.76
C MET A 132 -19.29 -17.81 51.74
N GLN A 133 -19.19 -19.13 51.94
CA GLN A 133 -20.00 -19.85 52.92
C GLN A 133 -19.67 -19.45 54.36
N GLU A 134 -18.39 -19.22 54.68
CA GLU A 134 -17.97 -18.70 55.98
C GLU A 134 -18.56 -17.30 56.21
N ARG A 135 -18.45 -16.39 55.25
CA ARG A 135 -19.05 -15.05 55.37
C ARG A 135 -20.57 -15.08 55.46
N ILE A 136 -21.24 -15.97 54.71
CA ILE A 136 -22.69 -16.17 54.81
C ILE A 136 -23.04 -16.69 56.22
N SER A 137 -22.29 -17.65 56.75
CA SER A 137 -22.49 -18.20 58.10
C SER A 137 -22.24 -17.13 59.18
N GLU A 138 -21.21 -16.31 59.04
CA GLU A 138 -20.93 -15.17 59.93
C GLU A 138 -22.04 -14.10 59.89
N LEU A 139 -22.61 -13.82 58.72
CA LEU A 139 -23.70 -12.86 58.57
C LEU A 139 -25.05 -13.41 59.03
N GLN A 140 -25.24 -14.73 59.05
CA GLN A 140 -26.43 -15.38 59.61
C GLN A 140 -26.38 -15.43 61.15
N LEU A 141 -25.18 -15.50 61.74
CA LEU A 141 -24.94 -15.40 63.19
C LEU A 141 -25.30 -14.01 63.76
N VAL A 142 -26.59 -13.72 63.83
CA VAL A 142 -27.13 -12.53 64.48
C VAL A 142 -27.33 -12.83 65.95
N ASP A 143 -26.51 -12.24 66.81
CA ASP A 143 -26.72 -12.25 68.25
C ASP A 143 -27.90 -11.33 68.62
N TYR A 144 -29.11 -11.89 68.54
CA TYR A 144 -30.35 -11.18 68.84
C TYR A 144 -30.43 -10.70 70.30
N SER A 145 -29.63 -11.26 71.22
CA SER A 145 -29.67 -10.88 72.65
C SER A 145 -29.27 -9.41 72.88
N LYS A 146 -28.51 -8.83 71.95
CA LYS A 146 -28.10 -7.42 71.99
C LYS A 146 -29.18 -6.44 71.55
N LEU A 147 -30.22 -6.90 70.85
CA LEU A 147 -31.31 -6.05 70.35
C LEU A 147 -32.28 -5.64 71.47
N LYS A 148 -32.88 -4.46 71.34
CA LYS A 148 -33.95 -3.97 72.21
C LYS A 148 -35.27 -4.64 71.87
N VAL A 149 -36.25 -4.54 72.78
CA VAL A 149 -37.58 -5.15 72.62
C VAL A 149 -38.26 -4.69 71.31
N ASP A 150 -38.19 -3.41 70.99
CA ASP A 150 -38.83 -2.88 69.77
C ASP A 150 -38.15 -3.40 68.50
N GLU A 151 -36.81 -3.48 68.50
CA GLU A 151 -36.02 -4.05 67.41
C GLU A 151 -36.31 -5.56 67.23
N LEU A 152 -36.45 -6.31 68.32
CA LEU A 152 -36.83 -7.73 68.28
C LEU A 152 -38.24 -7.92 67.72
N LYS A 153 -39.21 -7.07 68.11
CA LYS A 153 -40.57 -7.08 67.55
C LYS A 153 -40.55 -6.82 66.05
N ASP A 154 -39.72 -5.89 65.58
CA ASP A 154 -39.60 -5.59 64.16
C ASP A 154 -38.93 -6.74 63.38
N VAL A 155 -37.91 -7.39 63.95
CA VAL A 155 -37.32 -8.61 63.37
C VAL A 155 -38.34 -9.74 63.28
N LEU A 156 -39.14 -9.97 64.33
CA LEU A 156 -40.19 -11.00 64.33
C LEU A 156 -41.28 -10.71 63.30
N LYS A 157 -41.72 -9.45 63.17
CA LYS A 157 -42.66 -9.03 62.10
C LYS A 157 -42.07 -9.29 60.71
N LEU A 158 -40.81 -8.90 60.50
CA LEU A 158 -40.12 -9.11 59.22
C LEU A 158 -40.03 -10.61 58.87
N LYS A 159 -39.81 -11.46 59.87
CA LYS A 159 -39.79 -12.93 59.74
C LYS A 159 -41.18 -13.57 59.73
N GLY A 160 -42.26 -12.80 59.86
CA GLY A 160 -43.63 -13.31 59.89
C GLY A 160 -43.99 -14.12 61.14
N ILE A 161 -43.25 -13.94 62.24
CA ILE A 161 -43.47 -14.64 63.51
C ILE A 161 -44.44 -13.79 64.36
N ALA A 162 -45.56 -14.39 64.76
CA ALA A 162 -46.53 -13.75 65.63
C ALA A 162 -46.04 -13.70 67.09
N PHE A 163 -46.35 -12.61 67.78
CA PHE A 163 -46.01 -12.41 69.20
C PHE A 163 -47.08 -11.54 69.88
N SER A 164 -47.14 -11.61 71.21
CA SER A 164 -48.02 -10.75 72.02
C SER A 164 -47.46 -9.32 72.13
N SER A 165 -48.32 -8.30 72.13
CA SER A 165 -47.91 -6.90 72.30
C SER A 165 -47.10 -6.66 73.58
N ASP A 166 -47.41 -7.44 74.63
CA ASP A 166 -46.86 -7.28 75.97
C ASP A 166 -45.72 -8.30 76.25
N ALA A 167 -45.28 -9.03 75.22
CA ALA A 167 -44.20 -10.00 75.33
C ALA A 167 -42.89 -9.34 75.80
N LYS A 168 -42.24 -9.99 76.76
CA LYS A 168 -40.96 -9.53 77.32
C LYS A 168 -39.81 -9.94 76.42
N LYS A 169 -38.65 -9.29 76.63
CA LYS A 169 -37.45 -9.53 75.83
C LYS A 169 -37.08 -11.02 75.72
N ASP A 170 -37.11 -11.75 76.83
CA ASP A 170 -36.75 -13.17 76.85
C ASP A 170 -37.74 -14.03 76.07
N ASP A 171 -39.04 -13.72 76.14
CA ASP A 171 -40.08 -14.42 75.38
C ASP A 171 -39.91 -14.19 73.87
N LEU A 172 -39.58 -12.95 73.47
CA LEU A 172 -39.33 -12.58 72.07
C LEU A 172 -38.06 -13.26 71.53
N LEU A 173 -37.00 -13.34 72.34
CA LEU A 173 -35.78 -14.06 71.98
C LEU A 173 -36.02 -15.56 71.81
N ALA A 174 -36.89 -16.16 72.64
CA ALA A 174 -37.23 -17.58 72.55
C ALA A 174 -38.00 -17.95 71.28
N LEU A 175 -38.66 -16.98 70.64
CA LEU A 175 -39.38 -17.16 69.38
C LEU A 175 -38.47 -17.12 68.14
N LEU A 176 -37.25 -16.59 68.27
CA LEU A 176 -36.31 -16.54 67.17
C LEU A 176 -35.65 -17.91 66.99
N PRO A 177 -35.37 -18.33 65.74
CA PRO A 177 -34.63 -19.56 65.48
C PRO A 177 -33.31 -19.53 66.26
N LYS A 178 -33.06 -20.59 67.03
CA LYS A 178 -31.75 -20.82 67.61
C LYS A 178 -30.89 -21.41 66.50
N GLU A 179 -30.04 -20.58 65.92
CA GLU A 179 -28.97 -21.05 65.02
C GLU A 179 -27.88 -21.77 65.81
#